data_AF-A0A5K0XPQ6-F1
#
_entry.id   AF-A0A5K0XPQ6-F1
#
_cell.length_a   1.000
_cell.length_b   1.000
_cell.length_c   1.000
_cell.angle_alpha   90.00
_cell.angle_beta   90.00
_cell.angle_gamma   90.00
#
_symmetry.space_group_name_H-M   'P 1'
#
loop_
_entity.id
_entity.type
_entity.pdbx_description
1 polymer ?
#
loop_
_entity_poly.entity_id
_entity_poly.type
_entity_poly.pdbx_seq_one_letter_code
_entity_poly.pdbx_strand_id
1 'polypeptide(L)'
;DNCKSSIVDLHRSCSKCSYDLCLSCCQEIRNGNLPGRKGPVPAKYNRRGGAYIQICRPISAAVRHSVATKSAIIGSTLAQRWKPNGNGGIPCPPNGLGGCANHNLDLKCIFPSKWMSELEESAEETACSYDFPEVSDPSIQCPFCFSIGSKFFEMGKQLRKAADREGSDDNYLYCPTKDDIQEEDVEHFQKHWMRGQPVIVHDVLQDTTELSWDPLTMLRTICEKNGNRLRSDMKIVKATDCLDWCE
;
A
#
# COMPACT_ATOMS: atom_id res chain seq x y z
N ASP A 1 6.60 -5.06 -20.92
CA ASP A 1 7.16 -5.29 -19.59
C ASP A 1 7.20 -6.79 -19.32
N ASN A 2 8.39 -7.40 -19.30
CA ASN A 2 8.54 -8.85 -19.08
C ASN A 2 8.86 -9.18 -17.60
N CYS A 3 9.08 -8.15 -16.78
CA CYS A 3 9.26 -8.30 -15.35
C CYS A 3 7.87 -8.38 -14.70
N LYS A 4 7.50 -9.56 -14.17
CA LYS A 4 6.25 -9.72 -13.40
C LYS A 4 6.37 -9.26 -11.94
N SER A 5 7.55 -8.78 -11.54
CA SER A 5 7.87 -8.29 -10.19
C SER A 5 8.10 -6.78 -10.24
N SER A 6 7.86 -6.09 -9.13
CA SER A 6 8.34 -4.72 -8.98
C SER A 6 9.86 -4.67 -9.13
N ILE A 7 10.34 -3.62 -9.79
CA ILE A 7 11.77 -3.32 -9.88
C ILE A 7 12.14 -2.58 -8.58
N VAL A 8 13.10 -3.15 -7.85
CA VAL A 8 13.69 -2.54 -6.65
C VAL A 8 14.84 -1.61 -7.04
N ASP A 9 15.49 -1.00 -6.05
CA ASP A 9 16.56 -0.03 -6.23
C ASP A 9 17.60 -0.42 -7.30
N LEU A 10 18.26 -1.57 -7.11
CA LEU A 10 19.19 -2.11 -8.10
C LEU A 10 18.46 -2.87 -9.22
N HIS A 11 18.72 -2.47 -10.46
CA HIS A 11 18.12 -3.08 -11.65
C HIS A 11 19.02 -2.92 -12.87
N ARG A 12 18.74 -3.65 -13.95
CA ARG A 12 19.48 -3.51 -15.21
C ARG A 12 18.63 -2.81 -16.26
N SER A 13 19.18 -1.79 -16.89
CA SER A 13 18.48 -0.92 -17.82
C SER A 13 19.26 -0.80 -19.13
N CYS A 14 18.55 -0.79 -20.27
CA CYS A 14 19.16 -0.48 -21.55
C CYS A 14 19.30 1.04 -21.71
N SER A 15 20.50 1.51 -22.01
CA SER A 15 20.79 2.92 -22.29
C SER A 15 20.07 3.49 -23.52
N LYS A 16 19.58 2.65 -24.45
CA LYS A 16 18.94 3.11 -25.70
C LYS A 16 17.43 2.93 -25.81
N CYS A 17 16.85 1.88 -25.23
CA CYS A 17 15.43 1.54 -25.46
C CYS A 17 14.60 1.43 -24.18
N SER A 18 15.06 2.04 -23.09
CA SER A 18 14.37 2.08 -21.78
C SER A 18 13.84 0.72 -21.32
N TYR A 19 14.55 -0.35 -21.69
CA TYR A 19 14.20 -1.71 -21.30
C TYR A 19 14.81 -1.99 -19.94
N ASP A 20 13.96 -2.20 -18.94
CA ASP A 20 14.39 -2.47 -17.59
C ASP A 20 14.13 -3.93 -17.19
N LEU A 21 15.01 -4.45 -16.34
CA LEU A 21 15.02 -5.83 -15.89
C LEU A 21 15.48 -5.90 -14.43
N CYS A 22 14.68 -6.49 -13.56
CA CYS A 22 15.08 -6.69 -12.16
C CYS A 22 16.20 -7.74 -12.02
N LEU A 23 16.89 -7.74 -10.88
CA LEU A 23 18.00 -8.66 -10.63
C LEU A 23 17.58 -10.14 -10.57
N SER A 24 16.36 -10.45 -10.13
CA SER A 24 15.87 -11.83 -10.13
C SER A 24 15.66 -12.35 -11.56
N CYS A 25 15.05 -11.56 -12.44
CA CYS A 25 14.96 -11.88 -13.86
C CYS A 25 16.34 -11.96 -14.52
N CYS A 26 17.30 -11.12 -14.11
CA CYS A 26 18.68 -11.25 -14.57
C CYS A 26 19.30 -12.61 -14.19
N GLN A 27 19.05 -13.08 -12.96
CA GLN A 27 19.52 -14.38 -12.49
C GLN A 27 18.85 -15.54 -13.24
N GLU A 28 17.55 -15.43 -13.53
CA GLU A 28 16.84 -16.42 -14.35
C GLU A 28 17.48 -16.58 -15.73
N ILE A 29 17.78 -15.47 -16.41
CA ILE A 29 18.44 -15.48 -17.75
C ILE A 29 19.81 -16.15 -17.66
N ARG A 30 20.60 -15.84 -16.64
CA ARG A 30 21.92 -16.47 -16.43
C ARG A 30 21.83 -17.98 -16.22
N ASN A 31 20.77 -18.42 -15.56
CA ASN A 31 20.46 -19.84 -15.34
C ASN A 31 19.80 -20.50 -16.56
N GLY A 32 19.65 -19.80 -17.69
CA GLY A 32 19.00 -20.31 -18.91
C GLY A 32 17.47 -20.34 -18.86
N ASN A 33 16.86 -19.68 -17.87
CA ASN A 33 15.42 -19.54 -17.74
C ASN A 33 14.93 -18.21 -18.34
N LEU A 34 13.72 -18.23 -18.89
CA LEU A 34 13.12 -17.02 -19.44
C LEU A 34 12.36 -16.25 -18.36
N PRO A 35 12.59 -14.93 -18.25
CA PRO A 35 11.91 -14.10 -17.28
C PRO A 35 10.40 -14.10 -17.54
N GLY A 36 9.61 -14.33 -16.50
CA GLY A 36 8.15 -14.33 -16.55
C GLY A 36 7.49 -15.65 -17.01
N ARG A 37 8.26 -16.72 -17.31
CA ARG A 37 7.70 -18.03 -17.68
C ARG A 37 7.06 -18.77 -16.49
N LYS A 38 7.51 -18.51 -15.28
CA LYS A 38 6.77 -18.92 -14.08
C LYS A 38 5.77 -17.79 -13.76
N GLY A 39 4.48 -18.09 -13.88
CA GLY A 39 3.51 -17.36 -13.06
C GLY A 39 3.91 -17.49 -11.58
N PRO A 40 3.41 -16.62 -10.68
CA PRO A 40 3.62 -16.83 -9.25
C PRO A 40 3.32 -18.30 -8.97
N VAL A 41 4.32 -19.04 -8.46
CA VAL A 41 4.04 -20.36 -7.91
C VAL A 41 3.06 -20.06 -6.80
N PRO A 42 1.80 -20.53 -6.87
CA PRO A 42 0.91 -20.32 -5.74
C PRO A 42 1.60 -20.97 -4.56
N ALA A 43 2.00 -20.17 -3.58
CA ALA A 43 2.34 -20.69 -2.28
C ALA A 43 1.12 -21.52 -1.88
N LYS A 44 1.27 -22.84 -1.83
CA LYS A 44 0.21 -23.74 -1.41
C LYS A 44 0.00 -23.46 0.08
N TYR A 45 -0.80 -22.46 0.40
CA TYR A 45 -1.39 -22.34 1.71
C TYR A 45 -2.31 -23.55 1.85
N ASN A 46 -1.91 -24.49 2.69
CA ASN A 46 -2.76 -25.60 3.08
C ASN A 46 -3.97 -25.01 3.82
N ARG A 47 -5.09 -24.90 3.11
CA ARG A 47 -6.40 -24.58 3.67
C ARG A 47 -6.78 -25.68 4.67
N ARG A 48 -6.46 -25.51 5.95
CA ARG A 48 -7.07 -26.29 7.04
C ARG A 48 -8.32 -25.54 7.49
N GLY A 49 -9.48 -26.04 7.10
CA GLY A 49 -10.77 -25.48 7.50
C GLY A 49 -11.85 -25.75 6.46
N GLY A 50 -12.28 -27.01 6.37
CA GLY A 50 -13.51 -27.37 5.67
C GLY A 50 -14.60 -27.60 6.69
N ALA A 51 -15.66 -26.78 6.65
CA ALA A 51 -17.05 -27.12 6.98
C ALA A 51 -17.88 -25.84 7.20
N TYR A 52 -18.34 -25.17 6.14
CA TYR A 52 -19.71 -24.68 6.11
C TYR A 52 -20.18 -24.41 4.66
N ILE A 53 -21.39 -24.90 4.40
CA ILE A 53 -22.33 -24.57 3.31
C ILE A 53 -22.01 -25.09 1.90
N GLN A 54 -22.77 -26.15 1.61
CA GLN A 54 -22.87 -26.92 0.39
C GLN A 54 -24.03 -26.38 -0.45
N ILE A 55 -23.84 -25.27 -1.17
CA ILE A 55 -24.78 -24.82 -2.21
C ILE A 55 -24.00 -24.17 -3.36
N CYS A 56 -23.39 -24.98 -4.22
CA CYS A 56 -23.16 -24.66 -5.64
C CYS A 56 -22.74 -25.94 -6.37
N ARG A 57 -23.54 -26.40 -7.33
CA ARG A 57 -23.17 -27.44 -8.30
C ARG A 57 -21.94 -26.96 -9.10
N PRO A 58 -20.91 -27.80 -9.34
CA PRO A 58 -19.83 -27.42 -10.23
C PRO A 58 -20.36 -27.40 -11.67
N ILE A 59 -20.36 -26.22 -12.30
CA ILE A 59 -20.35 -26.13 -13.76
C ILE A 59 -18.97 -26.65 -14.17
N SER A 60 -18.93 -27.78 -14.86
CA SER A 60 -17.73 -28.33 -15.48
C SER A 60 -17.12 -27.27 -16.41
N ALA A 61 -16.04 -26.62 -15.95
CA ALA A 61 -15.23 -25.77 -16.81
C ALA A 61 -14.54 -26.69 -17.83
N ALA A 62 -15.03 -26.65 -19.07
CA ALA A 62 -14.37 -27.29 -20.19
C ALA A 62 -12.90 -26.84 -20.24
N VAL A 63 -11.99 -27.82 -20.21
CA VAL A 63 -10.57 -27.63 -20.47
C VAL A 63 -10.44 -27.07 -21.88
N ARG A 64 -10.25 -25.76 -21.99
CA ARG A 64 -9.79 -25.15 -23.25
C ARG A 64 -8.31 -25.49 -23.37
N HIS A 65 -8.01 -26.54 -24.13
CA HIS A 65 -6.68 -26.71 -24.70
C HIS A 65 -6.33 -25.44 -25.48
N SER A 66 -5.37 -24.66 -24.98
CA SER A 66 -4.87 -23.52 -25.74
C SER A 66 -4.10 -24.05 -26.95
N VAL A 67 -4.71 -23.94 -28.12
CA VAL A 67 -3.99 -24.08 -29.39
C VAL A 67 -2.91 -23.00 -29.40
N ALA A 68 -1.64 -23.40 -29.50
CA ALA A 68 -0.52 -22.48 -29.59
C ALA A 68 -0.73 -21.53 -30.79
N THR A 69 -1.01 -20.26 -30.50
CA THR A 69 -1.05 -19.23 -31.54
C THR A 69 0.35 -19.04 -32.10
N LYS A 70 0.46 -18.71 -33.41
CA LYS A 70 1.74 -18.46 -34.10
C LYS A 70 2.65 -17.46 -33.36
N SER A 71 2.07 -16.56 -32.55
CA SER A 71 2.80 -15.60 -31.70
C SER A 71 3.60 -16.26 -30.56
N ALA A 72 3.07 -17.33 -29.94
CA ALA A 72 3.77 -18.08 -28.89
C ALA A 72 4.98 -18.87 -29.44
N ILE A 73 4.89 -19.32 -30.69
CA ILE A 73 5.97 -20.05 -31.39
C ILE A 73 7.12 -19.09 -31.73
N ILE A 74 6.81 -17.88 -32.22
CA ILE A 74 7.80 -16.83 -32.52
C ILE A 74 8.45 -16.30 -31.23
N GLY A 75 7.66 -16.13 -30.17
CA GLY A 75 8.19 -15.81 -28.83
C GLY A 75 9.14 -16.89 -28.32
N SER A 76 8.84 -18.17 -28.55
CA SER A 76 9.67 -19.30 -28.12
C SER A 76 10.99 -19.41 -28.89
N THR A 77 11.04 -19.09 -30.18
CA THR A 77 12.28 -19.12 -30.99
C THR A 77 13.16 -17.89 -30.76
N LEU A 78 12.58 -16.70 -30.58
CA LEU A 78 13.31 -15.49 -30.19
C LEU A 78 13.88 -15.60 -28.78
N ALA A 79 13.15 -16.26 -27.88
CA ALA A 79 13.58 -16.48 -26.51
C ALA A 79 14.75 -17.48 -26.38
N GLN A 80 14.88 -18.46 -27.27
CA GLN A 80 16.07 -19.33 -27.33
C GLN A 80 17.37 -18.56 -27.67
N ARG A 81 17.25 -17.36 -28.26
CA ARG A 81 18.39 -16.52 -28.65
C ARG A 81 18.79 -15.51 -27.58
N TRP A 82 17.96 -15.29 -26.56
CA TRP A 82 18.28 -14.35 -25.49
C TRP A 82 19.04 -15.06 -24.37
N LYS A 83 20.36 -15.04 -24.47
CA LYS A 83 21.30 -15.67 -23.53
C LYS A 83 22.30 -14.63 -23.02
N PRO A 84 22.88 -14.83 -21.82
CA PRO A 84 23.98 -14.01 -21.37
C PRO A 84 25.18 -14.13 -22.31
N ASN A 85 25.96 -13.07 -22.42
CA ASN A 85 27.25 -13.06 -23.09
C ASN A 85 28.24 -13.94 -22.33
N GLY A 86 29.34 -14.36 -22.98
CA GLY A 86 30.38 -15.20 -22.35
C GLY A 86 31.04 -14.58 -21.11
N ASN A 87 30.95 -13.26 -20.94
CA ASN A 87 31.41 -12.53 -19.75
C ASN A 87 30.33 -12.37 -18.66
N GLY A 88 29.17 -13.02 -18.79
CA GLY A 88 28.04 -12.93 -17.86
C GLY A 88 27.18 -11.66 -17.97
N GLY A 89 27.52 -10.74 -18.89
CA GLY A 89 26.70 -9.58 -19.23
C GLY A 89 25.40 -10.00 -19.92
N ILE A 90 24.31 -9.27 -19.68
CA ILE A 90 23.01 -9.58 -20.27
C ILE A 90 22.76 -8.61 -21.44
N PRO A 91 22.64 -9.10 -22.69
CA PRO A 91 22.29 -8.25 -23.81
C PRO A 91 20.85 -7.77 -23.68
N CYS A 92 20.56 -6.61 -24.22
CA CYS A 92 19.20 -6.12 -24.38
C CYS A 92 18.42 -7.10 -25.29
N PRO A 93 17.18 -7.46 -24.94
CA PRO A 93 16.44 -8.45 -25.71
C PRO A 93 16.20 -8.00 -27.16
N PRO A 94 15.86 -8.93 -28.07
CA PRO A 94 15.43 -8.60 -29.42
C PRO A 94 14.16 -7.73 -29.46
N ASN A 95 13.93 -7.04 -30.58
CA ASN A 95 12.75 -6.19 -30.81
C ASN A 95 11.42 -6.91 -30.53
N GLY A 96 11.31 -8.21 -30.86
CA GLY A 96 10.11 -9.00 -30.58
C GLY A 96 9.82 -9.24 -29.09
N LEU A 97 10.78 -8.95 -28.20
CA LEU A 97 10.64 -9.00 -26.74
C LEU A 97 10.70 -7.59 -26.11
N GLY A 98 10.65 -6.53 -26.93
CA GLY A 98 10.63 -5.14 -26.50
C GLY A 98 12.00 -4.50 -26.25
N GLY A 99 13.11 -5.16 -26.57
CA GLY A 99 14.46 -4.58 -26.50
C GLY A 99 15.01 -4.17 -27.86
N CYS A 100 16.28 -3.74 -27.92
CA CYS A 100 16.93 -3.25 -29.15
C CYS A 100 17.98 -4.19 -29.76
N ALA A 101 18.23 -5.36 -29.15
CA ALA A 101 19.27 -6.35 -29.52
C ALA A 101 20.74 -5.89 -29.55
N ASN A 102 21.01 -4.58 -29.50
CA ASN A 102 22.30 -4.01 -29.90
C ASN A 102 23.18 -3.53 -28.72
N HIS A 103 22.65 -3.50 -27.51
CA HIS A 103 23.33 -2.97 -26.31
C HIS A 103 23.24 -3.95 -25.16
N ASN A 104 24.11 -3.83 -24.17
CA ASN A 104 23.97 -4.56 -22.92
C ASN A 104 23.04 -3.81 -21.95
N LEU A 105 22.49 -4.55 -20.98
CA LEU A 105 21.76 -3.96 -19.87
C LEU A 105 22.74 -3.59 -18.76
N ASP A 106 22.84 -2.30 -18.48
CA ASP A 106 23.74 -1.71 -17.48
C ASP A 106 23.09 -1.74 -16.10
N LEU A 107 23.88 -1.99 -15.06
CA LEU A 107 23.39 -1.93 -13.69
C LEU A 107 23.13 -0.47 -13.31
N LYS A 108 21.90 -0.17 -12.91
CA LYS A 108 21.45 1.12 -12.39
C LYS A 108 20.90 0.96 -10.99
N CYS A 109 20.90 2.07 -10.26
CA CYS A 109 20.30 2.25 -8.94
C CYS A 109 19.25 3.34 -9.07
N ILE A 110 18.11 3.21 -8.39
CA ILE A 110 17.11 4.27 -8.29
C ILE A 110 17.62 5.34 -7.32
N PHE A 111 18.21 4.92 -6.21
CA PHE A 111 18.78 5.78 -5.19
C PHE A 111 20.29 5.97 -5.40
N PRO A 112 20.82 7.18 -5.18
CA PRO A 112 22.26 7.41 -5.13
C PRO A 112 22.93 6.55 -4.04
N SER A 113 24.19 6.17 -4.24
CA SER A 113 24.91 5.26 -3.33
C SER A 113 25.00 5.72 -1.88
N LYS A 114 24.90 7.03 -1.62
CA LYS A 114 24.98 7.63 -0.27
C LYS A 114 23.62 7.89 0.37
N TRP A 115 22.52 7.71 -0.36
CA TRP A 115 21.18 8.06 0.12
C TRP A 115 20.82 7.43 1.46
N MET A 116 21.15 6.15 1.67
CA MET A 116 20.87 5.47 2.95
C MET A 116 21.66 6.07 4.11
N SER A 117 22.93 6.40 3.90
CA SER A 117 23.78 7.01 4.93
C SER A 117 23.33 8.43 5.25
N GLU A 118 22.97 9.21 4.23
CA GLU A 118 22.44 10.57 4.39
C GLU A 118 21.08 10.56 5.09
N LEU A 119 20.23 9.57 4.79
CA LEU A 119 18.95 9.38 5.46
C LEU A 119 19.12 8.98 6.94
N GLU A 120 20.08 8.11 7.24
CA GLU A 120 20.39 7.69 8.61
C GLU A 120 20.93 8.86 9.44
N GLU A 121 21.90 9.60 8.90
CA GLU A 121 22.46 10.81 9.54
C GLU A 121 21.37 11.85 9.80
N SER A 122 20.50 12.10 8.81
CA SER A 122 19.38 13.04 8.96
C SER A 122 18.35 12.58 10.00
N ALA A 123 18.06 11.28 10.06
CA ALA A 123 17.15 10.72 11.05
C ALA A 123 17.73 10.82 12.46
N GLU A 124 19.03 10.59 12.63
CA GLU A 124 19.74 10.71 13.90
C GLU A 124 19.80 12.17 14.36
N GLU A 125 20.12 13.12 13.48
CA GLU A 125 20.08 14.56 13.77
C GLU A 125 18.67 15.01 14.20
N THR A 126 17.64 14.53 13.50
CA THR A 126 16.23 14.83 13.84
C THR A 126 15.85 14.24 15.19
N ALA A 127 16.28 13.01 15.48
CA ALA A 127 16.02 12.35 16.77
C ALA A 127 16.76 13.03 17.93
N CYS A 128 17.98 13.53 17.71
CA CYS A 128 18.80 14.18 18.73
C CYS A 128 18.43 15.65 18.97
N SER A 129 17.86 16.33 17.98
CA SER A 129 17.45 17.74 18.11
C SER A 129 16.11 17.93 18.79
N TYR A 130 15.34 16.84 18.97
CA TYR A 130 14.04 16.89 19.62
C TYR A 130 14.15 16.51 21.09
N ASP A 131 13.94 17.49 21.98
CA ASP A 131 13.73 17.23 23.40
C ASP A 131 12.40 16.48 23.55
N PHE A 132 12.46 15.15 23.68
CA PHE A 132 11.28 14.37 24.05
C PHE A 132 10.79 14.89 25.41
N PRO A 133 9.53 15.36 25.50
CA PRO A 133 8.93 15.62 26.80
C PRO A 133 9.09 14.36 27.64
N GLU A 134 9.55 14.51 28.89
CA GLU A 134 9.71 13.42 29.84
C GLU A 134 8.52 12.48 29.71
N VAL A 135 8.79 11.23 29.30
CA VAL A 135 7.73 10.23 29.06
C VAL A 135 7.10 9.98 30.43
N SER A 136 6.07 10.77 30.73
CA SER A 136 5.30 10.62 31.95
C SER A 136 4.77 9.20 31.92
N ASP A 137 5.05 8.43 32.97
CA ASP A 137 4.68 7.03 33.10
C ASP A 137 3.33 6.76 32.40
N PRO A 138 3.28 5.82 31.43
CA PRO A 138 2.05 5.51 30.70
C PRO A 138 0.89 5.09 31.61
N SER A 139 1.17 4.72 32.87
CA SER A 139 0.16 4.47 33.91
C SER A 139 -0.54 5.73 34.43
N ILE A 140 0.04 6.91 34.25
CA ILE A 140 -0.50 8.17 34.77
C ILE A 140 -1.56 8.69 33.80
N GLN A 141 -2.82 8.70 34.26
CA GLN A 141 -3.95 9.35 33.61
C GLN A 141 -3.57 10.74 33.07
N CYS A 142 -4.10 11.11 31.90
CA CYS A 142 -3.79 12.42 31.31
C CYS A 142 -4.26 13.54 32.28
N PRO A 143 -3.36 14.40 32.78
CA PRO A 143 -3.72 15.44 33.73
C PRO A 143 -4.68 16.46 33.12
N PHE A 144 -4.64 16.64 31.80
CA PHE A 144 -5.61 17.48 31.09
C PHE A 144 -7.01 16.86 31.10
N CYS A 145 -7.14 15.54 30.92
CA CYS A 145 -8.43 14.85 30.97
C CYS A 145 -8.99 14.62 32.38
N PHE A 146 -8.12 14.54 33.40
CA PHE A 146 -8.52 14.07 34.75
C PHE A 146 -8.09 15.00 35.90
N SER A 147 -7.76 16.27 35.63
CA SER A 147 -7.42 17.24 36.69
C SER A 147 -8.47 17.29 37.81
N ILE A 148 -8.06 16.88 39.01
CA ILE A 148 -8.87 16.84 40.22
C ILE A 148 -9.08 18.27 40.71
N GLY A 149 -10.20 18.88 40.31
CA GLY A 149 -10.65 20.15 40.86
C GLY A 149 -11.27 21.08 39.82
N SER A 150 -12.58 21.27 39.92
CA SER A 150 -13.41 22.30 39.24
C SER A 150 -13.87 22.10 37.78
N LYS A 151 -13.18 21.36 36.90
CA LYS A 151 -13.59 21.23 35.47
C LYS A 151 -14.37 19.96 35.08
N PHE A 152 -14.67 19.06 36.03
CA PHE A 152 -15.27 17.74 35.74
C PHE A 152 -16.58 17.80 34.93
N PHE A 153 -17.38 18.87 35.08
CA PHE A 153 -18.63 19.05 34.34
C PHE A 153 -18.44 19.46 32.87
N GLU A 154 -17.37 20.20 32.51
CA GLU A 154 -17.06 20.54 31.12
C GLU A 154 -16.26 19.43 30.43
N MET A 155 -15.33 18.80 31.16
CA MET A 155 -14.50 17.70 30.64
C MET A 155 -15.30 16.45 30.28
N GLY A 156 -16.43 16.20 30.96
CA GLY A 156 -17.34 15.10 30.64
C GLY A 156 -17.91 15.19 29.21
N LYS A 157 -17.88 16.36 28.57
CA LYS A 157 -18.30 16.53 27.17
C LYS A 157 -17.24 16.04 26.18
N GLN A 158 -15.96 16.12 26.56
CA GLN A 158 -14.82 15.75 25.72
C GLN A 158 -14.28 14.35 26.02
N LEU A 159 -15.00 13.55 26.82
CA LEU A 159 -14.63 12.17 27.12
C LEU A 159 -15.72 11.21 26.66
N ARG A 160 -15.32 10.14 25.99
CA ARG A 160 -16.22 9.07 25.53
C ARG A 160 -15.87 7.76 26.22
N LYS A 161 -16.84 7.12 26.86
CA LYS A 161 -16.70 5.77 27.41
C LYS A 161 -16.47 4.78 26.27
N ALA A 162 -15.34 4.10 26.27
CA ALA A 162 -14.97 3.08 25.28
C ALA A 162 -15.02 1.66 25.83
N ALA A 163 -14.92 1.49 27.16
CA ALA A 163 -15.01 0.22 27.85
C ALA A 163 -15.63 0.37 29.25
N ASP A 164 -15.94 -0.76 29.88
CA ASP A 164 -16.47 -0.81 31.25
C ASP A 164 -15.76 -1.93 32.04
N ARG A 165 -14.50 -1.69 32.38
CA ARG A 165 -13.63 -2.63 33.13
C ARG A 165 -13.44 -2.14 34.56
N GLU A 166 -13.72 -2.99 35.54
CA GLU A 166 -13.49 -2.65 36.95
C GLU A 166 -12.01 -2.38 37.23
N GLY A 167 -11.73 -1.27 37.91
CA GLY A 167 -10.36 -0.90 38.31
C GLY A 167 -9.43 -0.46 37.17
N SER A 168 -9.97 -0.18 35.98
CA SER A 168 -9.17 0.30 34.85
C SER A 168 -9.32 1.81 34.62
N ASP A 169 -8.17 2.46 34.38
CA ASP A 169 -8.06 3.88 34.07
C ASP A 169 -8.20 4.17 32.55
N ASP A 170 -8.34 3.13 31.73
CA ASP A 170 -8.41 3.20 30.26
C ASP A 170 -9.83 3.16 29.67
N ASN A 171 -10.85 3.24 30.52
CA ASN A 171 -12.26 3.09 30.10
C ASN A 171 -12.79 4.28 29.28
N TYR A 172 -12.06 5.40 29.24
CA TYR A 172 -12.47 6.64 28.60
C TYR A 172 -11.42 7.11 27.60
N LEU A 173 -11.89 7.58 26.44
CA LEU A 173 -11.08 8.18 25.40
C LEU A 173 -11.31 9.67 25.33
N TYR A 174 -10.25 10.42 25.04
CA TYR A 174 -10.38 11.82 24.66
C TYR A 174 -11.14 11.94 23.34
N CYS A 175 -12.23 12.70 23.39
CA CYS A 175 -13.26 12.78 22.37
C CYS A 175 -13.82 14.20 22.24
N PRO A 176 -13.05 15.20 21.78
CA PRO A 176 -13.52 16.58 21.64
C PRO A 176 -14.36 16.79 20.36
N THR A 177 -15.17 17.86 20.33
CA THR A 177 -15.69 18.43 19.07
C THR A 177 -14.62 19.27 18.38
N LYS A 178 -14.90 19.75 17.16
CA LYS A 178 -14.03 20.74 16.51
C LYS A 178 -13.95 22.06 17.29
N ASP A 179 -15.06 22.53 17.84
CA ASP A 179 -15.12 23.80 18.60
C ASP A 179 -14.40 23.73 19.94
N ASP A 180 -14.29 22.52 20.50
CA ASP A 180 -13.53 22.25 21.72
C ASP A 180 -12.02 22.39 21.53
N ILE A 181 -11.50 22.29 20.30
CA ILE A 181 -10.06 22.29 20.01
C ILE A 181 -9.51 23.72 19.91
N GLN A 182 -8.66 24.10 20.84
CA GLN A 182 -7.88 25.33 20.88
C GLN A 182 -6.41 25.05 20.54
N GLU A 183 -5.59 26.11 20.39
CA GLU A 183 -4.14 25.96 20.10
C GLU A 183 -3.41 25.18 21.21
N GLU A 184 -3.87 25.34 22.45
CA GLU A 184 -3.42 24.62 23.65
C GLU A 184 -3.73 23.11 23.59
N ASP A 185 -4.68 22.67 22.76
CA ASP A 185 -5.04 21.26 22.61
C ASP A 185 -4.10 20.48 21.68
N VAL A 186 -3.21 21.14 20.95
CA VAL A 186 -2.17 20.45 20.17
C VAL A 186 -1.21 19.70 21.09
N GLU A 187 -0.79 20.31 22.19
CA GLU A 187 0.05 19.67 23.21
C GLU A 187 -0.69 18.50 23.89
N HIS A 188 -1.99 18.70 24.15
CA HIS A 188 -2.85 17.66 24.71
C HIS A 188 -2.97 16.45 23.77
N PHE A 189 -3.19 16.67 22.48
CA PHE A 189 -3.21 15.63 21.44
C PHE A 189 -1.85 14.93 21.35
N GLN A 190 -0.75 15.67 21.29
CA GLN A 190 0.60 15.11 21.22
C GLN A 190 0.89 14.18 22.40
N LYS A 191 0.40 14.52 23.60
CA LYS A 191 0.52 13.65 24.78
C LYS A 191 -0.20 12.32 24.61
N HIS A 192 -1.43 12.31 24.11
CA HIS A 192 -2.14 11.07 23.79
C HIS A 192 -1.46 10.28 22.67
N TRP A 193 -0.98 10.98 21.64
CA TRP A 193 -0.30 10.39 20.49
C TRP A 193 1.01 9.68 20.89
N MET A 194 1.84 10.33 21.70
CA MET A 194 3.08 9.75 22.23
C MET A 194 2.85 8.51 23.10
N ARG A 195 1.67 8.40 23.72
CA ARG A 195 1.25 7.23 24.51
C ARG A 195 0.58 6.13 23.67
N GLY A 196 0.41 6.33 22.37
CA GLY A 196 -0.34 5.44 21.49
C GLY A 196 -1.83 5.34 21.84
N GLN A 197 -2.38 6.35 22.53
CA GLN A 197 -3.79 6.38 22.92
C GLN A 197 -4.63 6.96 21.78
N PRO A 198 -5.75 6.32 21.40
CA PRO A 198 -6.62 6.84 20.35
C PRO A 198 -7.36 8.09 20.82
N VAL A 199 -7.51 9.05 19.91
CA VAL A 199 -8.28 10.30 20.10
C VAL A 199 -9.38 10.35 19.04
N ILE A 200 -10.58 10.78 19.42
CA ILE A 200 -11.74 10.84 18.52
C ILE A 200 -12.24 12.29 18.40
N VAL A 201 -11.97 12.97 17.29
CA VAL A 201 -12.62 14.27 17.03
C VAL A 201 -13.96 14.02 16.36
N HIS A 202 -15.06 14.44 16.98
CA HIS A 202 -16.41 14.27 16.43
C HIS A 202 -16.99 15.57 15.88
N ASP A 203 -18.11 15.44 15.16
CA ASP A 203 -18.86 16.56 14.57
C ASP A 203 -18.07 17.44 13.57
N VAL A 204 -17.00 16.89 12.99
CA VAL A 204 -16.12 17.60 12.04
C VAL A 204 -16.80 18.09 10.76
N LEU A 205 -17.94 17.48 10.38
CA LEU A 205 -18.68 17.81 9.16
C LEU A 205 -19.67 18.97 9.34
N GLN A 206 -19.95 19.41 10.57
CA GLN A 206 -20.98 20.43 10.81
C GLN A 206 -20.62 21.78 10.16
N ASP A 207 -19.34 22.09 10.01
CA ASP A 207 -18.85 23.35 9.42
C ASP A 207 -18.48 23.24 7.93
N THR A 208 -18.51 22.04 7.35
CA THR A 208 -18.20 21.87 5.91
C THR A 208 -19.44 22.15 5.08
N THR A 209 -19.80 23.42 4.92
CA THR A 209 -20.98 23.85 4.14
C THR A 209 -20.78 23.69 2.63
N GLU A 210 -19.53 23.62 2.16
CA GLU A 210 -19.20 23.57 0.74
C GLU A 210 -19.16 22.14 0.15
N LEU A 211 -19.21 21.10 0.99
CA LEU A 211 -19.09 19.70 0.55
C LEU A 211 -20.23 18.86 1.12
N SER A 212 -21.02 18.27 0.23
CA SER A 212 -22.02 17.27 0.59
C SER A 212 -21.44 15.87 0.49
N TRP A 213 -21.46 15.15 1.62
CA TRP A 213 -21.14 13.72 1.67
C TRP A 213 -22.36 12.82 1.41
N ASP A 214 -23.49 13.40 1.00
CA ASP A 214 -24.67 12.65 0.58
C ASP A 214 -24.33 11.76 -0.64
N PRO A 215 -24.58 10.44 -0.58
CA PRO A 215 -24.23 9.51 -1.65
C PRO A 215 -24.81 9.89 -3.03
N LEU A 216 -26.02 10.49 -3.08
CA LEU A 216 -26.64 10.89 -4.34
C LEU A 216 -26.01 12.15 -4.92
N THR A 217 -25.61 13.09 -4.06
CA THR A 217 -24.85 14.27 -4.47
C THR A 217 -23.48 13.87 -5.00
N MET A 218 -22.75 13.01 -4.27
CA MET A 218 -21.48 12.45 -4.73
C MET A 218 -21.60 11.75 -6.09
N LEU A 219 -22.60 10.87 -6.24
CA LEU A 219 -22.84 10.16 -7.49
C LEU A 219 -23.12 11.13 -8.63
N ARG A 220 -23.97 12.14 -8.39
CA ARG A 220 -24.27 13.17 -9.38
C ARG A 220 -23.03 13.92 -9.81
N THR A 221 -22.21 14.41 -8.87
CA THR A 221 -20.97 15.12 -9.17
C THR A 221 -19.99 14.27 -9.98
N ILE A 222 -19.86 12.98 -9.67
CA ILE A 222 -19.04 12.03 -10.43
C ILE A 222 -19.58 11.87 -11.87
N CYS A 223 -20.89 11.72 -12.02
CA CYS A 223 -21.54 11.59 -13.33
C CYS A 223 -21.42 12.86 -14.18
N GLU A 224 -21.64 14.03 -13.59
CA GLU A 224 -21.57 15.33 -14.28
C GLU A 224 -20.16 15.65 -14.75
N LYS A 225 -19.13 15.40 -13.92
CA LYS A 225 -17.72 15.55 -14.30
C LYS A 225 -17.32 14.66 -15.48
N ASN A 226 -18.00 13.53 -15.64
CA ASN A 226 -17.79 12.59 -16.75
C ASN A 226 -18.68 12.88 -17.98
N GLY A 227 -19.46 13.96 -17.96
CA GLY A 227 -20.53 14.30 -18.93
C GLY A 227 -20.15 14.31 -20.41
N ASN A 228 -18.86 14.39 -20.76
CA ASN A 228 -18.38 14.34 -22.16
C ASN A 228 -17.70 13.02 -22.57
N ARG A 229 -17.59 12.03 -21.67
CA ARG A 229 -16.96 10.71 -21.92
C ARG A 229 -17.86 9.52 -21.59
N LEU A 230 -19.16 9.77 -21.47
CA LEU A 230 -20.13 8.91 -20.78
C LEU A 230 -20.48 7.58 -21.49
N ARG A 231 -19.79 7.21 -22.59
CA ARG A 231 -19.98 5.88 -23.22
C ARG A 231 -18.75 4.98 -23.24
N SER A 232 -17.55 5.45 -22.91
CA SER A 232 -16.33 4.60 -22.96
C SER A 232 -15.53 4.52 -21.65
N ASP A 233 -15.64 5.50 -20.75
CA ASP A 233 -14.70 5.64 -19.62
C ASP A 233 -15.38 5.60 -18.23
N MET A 234 -16.59 5.03 -18.07
CA MET A 234 -17.00 4.62 -16.71
C MET A 234 -16.01 3.55 -16.29
N LYS A 235 -15.05 3.90 -15.42
CA LYS A 235 -14.13 2.94 -14.81
C LYS A 235 -14.99 1.88 -14.13
N ILE A 236 -15.16 0.74 -14.79
CA ILE A 236 -15.76 -0.45 -14.20
C ILE A 236 -14.79 -0.83 -13.08
N VAL A 237 -15.12 -0.39 -11.87
CA VAL A 237 -14.41 -0.78 -10.65
C VAL A 237 -15.01 -2.09 -10.17
N LYS A 238 -14.15 -3.04 -9.86
CA LYS A 238 -14.59 -4.29 -9.23
C LYS A 238 -15.02 -3.94 -7.80
N ALA A 239 -16.27 -4.21 -7.46
CA ALA A 239 -16.71 -4.20 -6.07
C ALA A 239 -16.11 -5.41 -5.36
N THR A 240 -15.52 -5.19 -4.18
CA THR A 240 -15.06 -6.26 -3.31
C THR A 240 -16.24 -6.70 -2.44
N ASP A 241 -16.54 -7.99 -2.43
CA ASP A 241 -17.44 -8.57 -1.46
C ASP A 241 -16.65 -8.76 -0.16
N CYS A 242 -17.03 -8.04 0.89
CA CYS A 242 -16.35 -8.10 2.17
C CYS A 242 -17.03 -9.07 3.15
N LEU A 243 -18.05 -9.83 2.71
CA LEU A 243 -18.80 -10.73 3.60
C LEU A 243 -17.97 -11.94 4.05
N ASP A 244 -17.01 -12.37 3.25
CA ASP A 244 -16.15 -13.51 3.53
C ASP A 244 -14.79 -13.13 4.16
N TRP A 245 -14.56 -11.83 4.43
CA TRP A 245 -13.35 -11.28 5.09
C TRP A 245 -12.04 -11.75 4.42
N CYS A 246 -12.08 -12.04 3.13
CA CYS A 246 -10.93 -12.50 2.35
C CYS A 246 -10.57 -11.46 1.27
N GLU A 247 -9.29 -11.11 1.18
CA GLU A 247 -8.73 -10.29 0.09
C GLU A 247 -8.40 -11.10 -1.18
#